data_AF-A0A921L4V9-F1
#
_entry.id   AF-A0A921L4V9-F1
#
_cell.length_a   1.000
_cell.length_b   1.000
_cell.length_c   1.000
_cell.angle_alpha   90.00
_cell.angle_beta   90.00
_cell.angle_gamma   90.00
#
_symmetry.space_group_name_H-M   'P 1'
#
loop_
_entity.id
_entity.type
_entity.pdbx_description
1 polymer ?
#
loop_
_entity_poly.entity_id
_entity_poly.type
_entity_poly.pdbx_seq_one_letter_code
_entity_poly.pdbx_strand_id
1 'polypeptide(L)'
;AQYYFLSGFTAKLAGTERGITEPTPTFSACFGAAFLSLHPTKYAEELVKKMKMTGAKAYLVNTGWNGTGKRISIRDTRGIIDAILDGSIEKAPTKTIPYFDFVVPTELPGVDPKILDPRDTYADAAEWTKKAEDLAGRFIKNFAKFTGNEAGKALVAAGPKL
;
A
#
# COMPACT_ATOMS: atom_id res chain seq x y z
N ALA A 1 9.22 1.60 -0.75
CA ALA A 1 8.95 1.29 -2.17
C ALA A 1 9.12 -0.20 -2.50
N GLN A 2 10.34 -0.76 -2.46
CA GLN A 2 10.61 -2.15 -2.89
C GLN A 2 9.75 -3.22 -2.20
N TYR A 3 9.65 -3.17 -0.87
CA TYR A 3 8.85 -4.13 -0.09
C TYR A 3 7.39 -4.21 -0.58
N TYR A 4 6.74 -3.06 -0.72
CA TYR A 4 5.35 -2.97 -1.18
C TYR A 4 5.19 -3.30 -2.67
N PHE A 5 6.18 -2.99 -3.51
CA PHE A 5 6.18 -3.39 -4.92
C PHE A 5 6.28 -4.91 -5.10
N LEU A 6 7.17 -5.57 -4.35
CA LEU A 6 7.29 -7.03 -4.35
C LEU A 6 6.09 -7.72 -3.72
N SER A 7 5.52 -7.13 -2.66
CA SER A 7 4.32 -7.65 -2.02
C SER A 7 3.11 -7.56 -2.95
N GLY A 8 2.91 -6.40 -3.58
CA GLY A 8 1.82 -6.16 -4.53
C GLY A 8 0.44 -6.45 -3.96
N PHE A 9 0.20 -6.01 -2.72
CA PHE A 9 -1.08 -6.20 -2.06
C PHE A 9 -2.16 -5.36 -2.74
N THR A 10 -3.24 -6.00 -3.16
CA THR A 10 -4.39 -5.38 -3.80
C THR A 10 -5.62 -6.26 -3.63
N ALA A 11 -6.77 -5.90 -4.19
CA ALA A 11 -7.94 -6.75 -4.28
C ALA A 11 -8.18 -7.17 -5.74
N LYS A 12 -8.51 -8.45 -5.98
CA LYS A 12 -9.12 -8.87 -7.24
C LYS A 12 -10.57 -8.40 -7.24
N LEU A 13 -10.95 -7.65 -8.27
CA LEU A 13 -12.33 -7.17 -8.40
C LEU A 13 -13.18 -8.19 -9.17
N ALA A 14 -14.50 -8.14 -8.93
CA ALA A 14 -15.44 -8.96 -9.68
C ALA A 14 -15.30 -8.72 -11.19
N GLY A 15 -15.26 -9.80 -11.96
CA GLY A 15 -15.16 -9.76 -13.43
C GLY A 15 -13.74 -9.71 -14.02
N THR A 16 -12.67 -9.59 -13.20
CA THR A 16 -11.29 -9.64 -13.74
C THR A 16 -10.76 -11.06 -13.96
N GLU A 17 -11.31 -12.04 -13.23
CA GLU A 17 -11.00 -13.47 -13.37
C GLU A 17 -12.29 -14.30 -13.21
N ARG A 18 -12.41 -15.43 -13.93
CA ARG A 18 -13.57 -16.32 -13.82
C ARG A 18 -13.73 -16.81 -12.38
N GLY A 19 -14.91 -16.58 -11.79
CA GLY A 19 -15.26 -17.06 -10.44
C GLY A 19 -15.08 -16.05 -9.31
N ILE A 20 -14.60 -14.83 -9.57
CA ILE A 20 -14.53 -13.76 -8.57
C ILE A 20 -15.83 -12.96 -8.58
N THR A 21 -16.63 -13.07 -7.52
CA THR A 21 -17.91 -12.35 -7.33
C THR A 21 -17.80 -11.24 -6.28
N GLU A 22 -16.82 -11.30 -5.39
CA GLU A 22 -16.57 -10.31 -4.34
C GLU A 22 -15.09 -9.88 -4.31
N PRO A 23 -14.79 -8.63 -3.88
CA PRO A 23 -13.42 -8.15 -3.76
C PRO A 23 -12.58 -9.05 -2.86
N THR A 24 -11.61 -9.76 -3.45
CA THR A 24 -10.80 -10.73 -2.71
C THR A 24 -9.38 -10.19 -2.53
N PRO A 25 -8.88 -10.01 -1.29
CA PRO A 25 -7.50 -9.59 -1.03
C PRO A 25 -6.50 -10.56 -1.67
N THR A 26 -5.48 -10.02 -2.34
CA THR A 26 -4.45 -10.82 -3.02
C THR A 26 -3.09 -10.15 -2.94
N PHE A 27 -2.03 -10.95 -3.03
CA PHE A 27 -0.66 -10.49 -3.19
C PHE A 27 -0.18 -10.84 -4.59
N SER A 28 -0.18 -9.85 -5.47
CA SER A 28 0.24 -9.98 -6.87
C SER A 28 1.56 -9.24 -7.04
N ALA A 29 2.67 -9.96 -6.94
CA ALA A 29 4.02 -9.39 -7.05
C ALA A 29 4.14 -8.40 -8.23
N CYS A 30 4.81 -7.27 -8.01
CA CYS A 30 4.94 -6.17 -8.97
C CYS A 30 3.60 -5.58 -9.44
N PHE A 31 2.52 -5.80 -8.69
CA PHE A 31 1.12 -5.50 -9.04
C PHE A 31 0.64 -6.18 -10.34
N GLY A 32 1.31 -7.25 -10.77
CA GLY A 32 1.10 -7.87 -12.09
C GLY A 32 1.65 -9.28 -12.21
N ALA A 33 1.61 -10.08 -11.15
CA ALA A 33 2.23 -11.40 -11.09
C ALA A 33 1.85 -12.34 -12.24
N ALA A 34 0.60 -12.25 -12.73
CA ALA A 34 0.09 -13.06 -13.83
C ALA A 34 0.84 -12.86 -15.16
N PHE A 35 1.61 -11.77 -15.29
CA PHE A 35 2.30 -11.39 -16.52
C PHE A 35 3.83 -11.42 -16.38
N LEU A 36 4.36 -11.84 -15.24
CA LEU A 36 5.81 -11.86 -15.01
C LEU A 36 6.44 -13.11 -15.61
N SER A 37 7.47 -12.91 -16.43
CA SER A 37 8.29 -13.99 -17.00
C SER A 37 9.62 -14.20 -16.28
N LEU A 38 10.03 -13.25 -15.42
CA LEU A 38 11.23 -13.32 -14.60
C LEU A 38 10.87 -13.36 -13.11
N HIS A 39 11.88 -13.64 -12.27
CA HIS A 39 11.71 -13.53 -10.83
C HIS A 39 11.37 -12.07 -10.42
N PRO A 40 10.37 -11.83 -9.53
CA PRO A 40 9.92 -10.47 -9.16
C PRO A 40 11.03 -9.50 -8.72
N THR A 41 12.10 -10.01 -8.09
CA THR A 41 13.23 -9.18 -7.67
C THR A 41 13.94 -8.49 -8.84
N LYS A 42 13.93 -9.07 -10.04
CA LYS A 42 14.51 -8.44 -11.23
C LYS A 42 13.76 -7.17 -11.65
N TYR A 43 12.43 -7.20 -11.55
CA TYR A 43 11.61 -6.02 -11.81
C TYR A 43 11.80 -4.96 -10.71
N ALA A 44 11.93 -5.39 -9.45
CA ALA A 44 12.18 -4.47 -8.34
C ALA A 44 13.55 -3.78 -8.43
N GLU A 45 14.61 -4.53 -8.81
CA GLU A 45 15.96 -3.99 -9.06
C GLU A 45 15.92 -2.88 -10.13
N GLU A 46 15.26 -3.13 -11.27
CA GLU A 46 15.17 -2.15 -12.36
C GLU A 46 14.32 -0.93 -11.99
N LEU A 47 13.20 -1.13 -11.28
CA LEU A 47 12.39 -0.02 -10.76
C LEU A 47 13.23 0.89 -9.86
N VAL A 48 13.97 0.32 -8.91
CA VAL A 48 14.82 1.08 -7.98
C VAL A 48 15.90 1.85 -8.71
N LYS A 49 16.54 1.22 -9.70
CA LYS A 49 17.55 1.87 -10.54
C LYS A 49 16.97 3.11 -11.23
N LYS A 50 15.81 2.98 -11.88
CA LYS A 50 15.14 4.09 -12.58
C LYS A 50 14.67 5.19 -11.63
N MET A 51 14.15 4.83 -10.46
CA MET A 51 13.76 5.81 -9.44
C MET A 51 14.97 6.61 -8.94
N LYS A 52 16.09 5.93 -8.65
CA LYS A 52 17.34 6.60 -8.21
C LYS A 52 17.90 7.54 -9.27
N MET A 53 17.86 7.14 -10.54
CA MET A 53 18.34 7.97 -11.66
C MET A 53 17.57 9.28 -11.82
N THR A 54 16.29 9.29 -11.46
CA THR A 54 15.37 10.41 -11.70
C THR A 54 15.01 11.18 -10.43
N GLY A 55 15.36 10.65 -9.25
CA GLY A 55 14.87 11.19 -7.98
C GLY A 55 13.38 10.96 -7.74
N ALA A 56 12.76 10.01 -8.44
CA ALA A 56 11.33 9.74 -8.32
C ALA A 56 10.95 9.26 -6.90
N LYS A 57 9.83 9.78 -6.41
CA LYS A 57 9.20 9.38 -5.16
C LYS A 57 8.14 8.32 -5.42
N ALA A 58 7.81 7.51 -4.41
CA ALA A 58 6.74 6.53 -4.48
C ALA A 58 5.75 6.74 -3.34
N TYR A 59 4.47 6.70 -3.66
CA TYR A 59 3.35 6.81 -2.74
C TYR A 59 2.51 5.54 -2.80
N LEU A 60 1.89 5.18 -1.67
CA LEU A 60 0.92 4.10 -1.59
C LEU A 60 -0.46 4.72 -1.37
N VAL A 61 -1.36 4.54 -2.33
CA VAL A 61 -2.71 5.12 -2.29
C VAL A 61 -3.74 4.00 -2.17
N ASN A 62 -4.53 4.01 -1.10
CA ASN A 62 -5.66 3.09 -0.96
C ASN A 62 -6.85 3.60 -1.78
N THR A 63 -7.18 2.90 -2.87
CA THR A 63 -8.38 3.15 -3.70
C THR A 63 -9.51 2.15 -3.42
N GLY A 64 -9.37 1.40 -2.33
CA GLY A 64 -10.29 0.37 -1.86
C GLY A 64 -11.23 0.92 -0.81
N TRP A 65 -11.31 0.25 0.34
CA TRP A 65 -12.30 0.48 1.38
C TRP A 65 -11.68 1.08 2.65
N ASN A 66 -12.51 1.75 3.45
CA ASN A 66 -12.17 2.27 4.77
C ASN A 66 -12.85 1.46 5.90
N GLY A 67 -12.69 1.90 7.15
CA GLY A 67 -13.23 1.20 8.33
C GLY A 67 -14.75 1.06 8.38
N THR A 68 -15.48 1.91 7.65
CA THR A 68 -16.95 1.81 7.55
C THR A 68 -17.42 0.75 6.55
N GLY A 69 -16.49 0.09 5.83
CA GLY A 69 -16.83 -0.81 4.73
C GLY A 69 -17.27 -0.10 3.45
N LYS A 70 -17.19 1.24 3.40
CA LYS A 70 -17.43 2.02 2.18
C LYS A 70 -16.14 2.15 1.38
N ARG A 71 -16.29 2.18 0.06
CA ARG A 71 -15.19 2.49 -0.85
C ARG A 71 -14.80 3.97 -0.68
N ILE A 72 -13.50 4.26 -0.66
CA ILE A 72 -13.00 5.63 -0.64
C ILE A 72 -13.52 6.35 -1.88
N SER A 73 -14.02 7.58 -1.69
CA SER A 73 -14.66 8.29 -2.80
C SER A 73 -13.66 8.62 -3.90
N ILE A 74 -14.12 8.60 -5.15
CA ILE A 74 -13.28 8.98 -6.28
C ILE A 74 -12.84 10.45 -6.20
N ARG A 75 -13.65 11.30 -5.57
CA ARG A 75 -13.31 12.72 -5.33
C ARG A 75 -12.11 12.83 -4.40
N ASP A 76 -12.13 12.13 -3.27
CA ASP A 76 -11.02 12.17 -2.30
C ASP A 76 -9.76 11.54 -2.89
N THR A 77 -9.91 10.44 -3.64
CA THR A 77 -8.79 9.81 -4.37
C THR A 77 -8.16 10.79 -5.36
N ARG A 78 -8.96 11.53 -6.15
CA ARG A 78 -8.45 12.55 -7.07
C ARG A 78 -7.74 13.67 -6.33
N GLY A 79 -8.29 14.17 -5.22
CA GLY A 79 -7.62 15.17 -4.38
C GLY A 79 -6.26 14.71 -3.84
N ILE A 80 -6.15 13.44 -3.43
CA ILE A 80 -4.86 12.85 -3.02
C ILE A 80 -3.86 12.82 -4.20
N ILE A 81 -4.32 12.43 -5.40
CA ILE A 81 -3.46 12.41 -6.59
C ILE A 81 -3.03 13.82 -6.99
N ASP A 82 -3.93 14.79 -6.97
CA ASP A 82 -3.61 16.20 -7.26
C ASP A 82 -2.55 16.71 -6.28
N ALA A 83 -2.70 16.41 -4.98
CA ALA A 83 -1.74 16.80 -3.95
C ALA A 83 -0.36 16.12 -4.09
N ILE A 84 -0.31 14.91 -4.66
CA ILE A 84 0.94 14.23 -5.01
C ILE A 84 1.60 14.92 -6.20
N LEU A 85 0.83 15.25 -7.23
CA LEU A 85 1.34 15.80 -8.49
C LEU A 85 1.77 17.27 -8.36
N ASP A 86 1.07 18.07 -7.56
CA ASP A 86 1.40 19.48 -7.31
C ASP A 86 2.45 19.67 -6.18
N GLY A 87 2.79 18.59 -5.47
CA GLY A 87 3.79 18.58 -4.40
C GLY A 87 3.31 19.16 -3.06
N SER A 88 2.03 19.49 -2.92
CA SER A 88 1.46 19.97 -1.64
C SER A 88 1.51 18.90 -0.55
N ILE A 89 1.44 17.61 -0.91
CA ILE A 89 1.60 16.49 0.05
C ILE A 89 2.94 16.52 0.78
N GLU A 90 4.00 17.04 0.14
CA GLU A 90 5.34 17.10 0.71
C GLU A 90 5.51 18.20 1.75
N LYS A 91 4.59 19.17 1.77
CA LYS A 91 4.59 20.31 2.70
C LYS A 91 3.62 20.10 3.86
N ALA A 92 2.72 19.12 3.72
CA ALA A 92 1.71 18.84 4.72
C ALA A 92 2.36 18.29 6.00
N PRO A 93 1.85 18.66 7.20
CA PRO A 93 2.23 17.98 8.43
C PRO A 93 1.90 16.49 8.32
N THR A 94 2.76 15.65 8.89
CA THR A 94 2.64 14.18 8.78
C THR A 94 2.60 13.51 10.14
N LYS A 95 2.01 12.32 10.18
CA LYS A 95 2.09 11.39 11.31
C LYS A 95 2.43 9.98 10.85
N THR A 96 2.96 9.19 11.77
CA THR A 96 3.27 7.78 11.51
C THR A 96 2.14 6.89 12.02
N ILE A 97 1.64 6.00 11.16
CA ILE A 97 0.65 4.98 11.51
C ILE A 97 1.39 3.72 11.98
N PRO A 98 1.00 3.13 13.12
CA PRO A 98 1.69 1.97 13.69
C PRO A 98 1.53 0.71 12.82
N TYR A 99 2.28 -0.34 13.16
CA TYR A 99 2.41 -1.62 12.45
C TYR A 99 3.10 -1.52 11.09
N PHE A 100 2.73 -0.58 10.24
CA PHE A 100 3.29 -0.43 8.89
C PHE A 100 4.33 0.69 8.77
N ASP A 101 4.51 1.49 9.82
CA ASP A 101 5.36 2.68 9.85
C ASP A 101 5.06 3.65 8.68
N PHE A 102 3.80 3.72 8.25
CA PHE A 102 3.39 4.60 7.16
C PHE A 102 3.38 6.04 7.62
N VAL A 103 4.10 6.91 6.91
CA VAL A 103 4.00 8.35 7.06
C VAL A 103 2.82 8.84 6.22
N VAL A 104 1.79 9.36 6.87
CA VAL A 104 0.59 9.89 6.22
C VAL A 104 0.45 11.39 6.50
N PRO A 105 -0.05 12.19 5.54
CA PRO A 105 -0.37 13.59 5.80
C PRO A 105 -1.54 13.68 6.79
N THR A 106 -1.54 14.70 7.65
CA THR A 106 -2.65 14.97 8.57
C THR A 106 -3.74 15.83 7.94
N GLU A 107 -3.41 16.53 6.85
CA GLU A 107 -4.33 17.36 6.07
C GLU A 107 -3.87 17.42 4.62
N LEU A 108 -4.82 17.54 3.69
CA LEU A 108 -4.57 17.80 2.27
C LEU A 108 -5.67 18.71 1.70
N PRO A 109 -5.34 19.66 0.81
CA PRO A 109 -6.34 20.49 0.15
C PRO A 109 -7.38 19.63 -0.59
N GLY A 110 -8.68 19.89 -0.33
CA GLY A 110 -9.77 19.22 -1.04
C GLY A 110 -10.02 17.76 -0.66
N VAL A 111 -9.36 17.25 0.38
CA VAL A 111 -9.54 15.88 0.91
C VAL A 111 -10.09 15.96 2.33
N ASP A 112 -11.09 15.12 2.67
CA ASP A 112 -11.60 15.02 4.03
C ASP A 112 -10.49 14.52 4.99
N PRO A 113 -10.05 15.30 5.99
CA PRO A 113 -9.00 14.87 6.92
C PRO A 113 -9.32 13.57 7.66
N LYS A 114 -10.61 13.25 7.86
CA LYS A 114 -11.04 12.02 8.56
C LYS A 114 -10.72 10.73 7.82
N ILE A 115 -10.35 10.81 6.54
CA ILE A 115 -9.97 9.63 5.75
C ILE A 115 -8.45 9.42 5.68
N LEU A 116 -7.66 10.40 6.13
CA LEU A 116 -6.19 10.36 6.04
C LEU A 116 -5.57 9.46 7.10
N ASP A 117 -6.18 9.40 8.29
CA ASP A 117 -5.90 8.34 9.26
C ASP A 117 -6.93 7.22 9.09
N PRO A 118 -6.51 6.00 8.73
CA PRO A 118 -7.46 4.91 8.56
C PRO A 118 -8.22 4.57 9.86
N ARG A 119 -7.65 4.88 11.04
CA ARG A 119 -8.27 4.63 12.35
C ARG A 119 -9.54 5.45 12.56
N ASP A 120 -9.58 6.67 12.04
CA ASP A 120 -10.68 7.63 12.25
C ASP A 120 -11.97 7.22 11.51
N THR A 121 -11.89 6.20 10.64
CA THR A 121 -13.04 5.66 9.90
C THR A 121 -13.66 4.41 10.55
N TYR A 122 -13.09 3.91 11.64
CA TYR A 122 -13.67 2.83 12.43
C TYR A 122 -14.53 3.38 13.56
N ALA A 123 -15.59 2.65 13.92
CA ALA A 123 -16.40 2.99 15.10
C ALA A 123 -15.61 2.76 16.41
N ASP A 124 -14.72 1.76 16.41
CA ASP A 124 -13.82 1.44 17.51
C ASP A 124 -12.39 1.26 16.96
N ALA A 125 -11.45 1.99 17.55
CA ALA A 125 -10.04 1.91 17.19
C ALA A 125 -9.44 0.50 17.41
N ALA A 126 -9.99 -0.29 18.35
CA ALA A 126 -9.56 -1.66 18.57
C ALA A 126 -9.87 -2.58 17.37
N GLU A 127 -10.94 -2.30 16.61
CA GLU A 127 -11.23 -3.04 15.37
C GLU A 127 -10.19 -2.77 14.29
N TRP A 128 -9.74 -1.52 14.20
CA TRP A 128 -8.62 -1.16 13.31
C TRP A 128 -7.36 -1.92 13.71
N THR A 129 -7.00 -1.91 14.99
CA THR A 129 -5.82 -2.62 15.53
C THR A 129 -5.84 -4.09 15.15
N LYS A 130 -6.95 -4.81 15.41
CA LYS A 130 -7.10 -6.22 15.07
C LYS A 130 -6.92 -6.49 13.56
N LYS A 131 -7.49 -5.63 12.71
CA LYS A 131 -7.37 -5.77 11.24
C LYS A 131 -5.99 -5.40 10.74
N ALA A 132 -5.34 -4.41 11.34
CA ALA A 132 -3.98 -4.00 11.02
C ALA A 132 -3.00 -5.12 11.37
N GLU A 133 -3.17 -5.78 12.51
CA GLU A 133 -2.34 -6.91 12.93
C GLU A 133 -2.51 -8.13 12.02
N ASP A 134 -3.76 -8.50 11.69
CA ASP A 134 -4.03 -9.58 10.72
C ASP A 134 -3.40 -9.28 9.35
N LEU A 135 -3.54 -8.04 8.86
CA LEU A 135 -2.96 -7.65 7.59
C LEU A 135 -1.42 -7.67 7.65
N ALA A 136 -0.81 -7.14 8.71
CA ALA A 136 0.63 -7.18 8.92
C ALA A 136 1.15 -8.62 8.91
N GLY A 137 0.48 -9.53 9.61
CA GLY A 137 0.81 -10.97 9.61
C GLY A 137 0.74 -11.59 8.20
N ARG A 138 -0.26 -11.22 7.40
CA ARG A 138 -0.37 -11.66 5.99
C ARG A 138 0.77 -11.12 5.13
N PHE A 139 1.16 -9.86 5.31
CA PHE A 139 2.31 -9.27 4.60
C PHE A 139 3.61 -10.00 4.95
N ILE A 140 3.89 -10.20 6.24
CA ILE A 140 5.08 -10.93 6.71
C ILE A 140 5.11 -12.35 6.13
N LYS A 141 4.00 -13.08 6.23
CA LYS A 141 3.87 -14.44 5.67
C LYS A 141 4.09 -14.47 4.15
N ASN A 142 3.48 -13.54 3.42
CA ASN A 142 3.65 -13.45 1.97
C ASN A 142 5.10 -13.12 1.59
N PHE A 143 5.77 -12.25 2.36
CA PHE A 143 7.10 -11.76 2.03
C PHE A 143 8.20 -12.81 2.24
N ALA A 144 7.98 -13.82 3.07
CA ALA A 144 8.92 -14.92 3.30
C ALA A 144 9.39 -15.61 2.01
N LYS A 145 8.57 -15.64 0.94
CA LYS A 145 8.97 -16.22 -0.35
C LYS A 145 10.06 -15.42 -1.08
N PHE A 146 10.30 -14.17 -0.69
CA PHE A 146 11.32 -13.30 -1.29
C PHE A 146 12.64 -13.29 -0.50
N THR A 147 12.72 -13.93 0.68
CA THR A 147 13.90 -13.88 1.55
C THR A 147 14.97 -14.93 1.24
N GLY A 148 14.86 -15.63 0.10
CA GLY A 148 15.84 -16.62 -0.35
C GLY A 148 17.20 -16.05 -0.74
N ASN A 149 17.35 -14.72 -0.82
CA ASN A 149 18.61 -14.05 -1.08
C ASN A 149 18.80 -12.83 -0.15
N GLU A 150 20.03 -12.31 -0.07
CA GLU A 150 20.38 -11.19 0.82
C GLU A 150 19.59 -9.92 0.53
N ALA A 151 19.31 -9.63 -0.75
CA ALA A 151 18.52 -8.45 -1.13
C ALA A 151 17.10 -8.52 -0.56
N GLY A 152 16.45 -9.67 -0.64
CA GLY A 152 15.12 -9.89 -0.09
C GLY A 152 15.10 -9.89 1.44
N LYS A 153 16.10 -10.48 2.10
CA LYS A 153 16.23 -10.43 3.57
C LYS A 153 16.35 -9.00 4.08
N ALA A 154 17.15 -8.16 3.42
CA ALA A 154 17.33 -6.76 3.79
C ALA A 154 16.02 -5.94 3.72
N LEU A 155 15.07 -6.36 2.88
CA LEU A 155 13.79 -5.68 2.73
C LEU A 155 12.79 -5.99 3.85
N VAL A 156 12.98 -7.05 4.64
CA VAL A 156 12.06 -7.42 5.73
C VAL A 156 11.88 -6.26 6.73
N ALA A 157 12.95 -5.53 7.03
CA ALA A 157 12.93 -4.39 7.96
C ALA A 157 12.06 -3.21 7.48
N ALA A 158 11.75 -3.15 6.18
CA ALA A 158 10.89 -2.14 5.57
C ALA A 158 9.41 -2.58 5.49
N GLY A 159 9.10 -3.80 5.92
CA GLY A 159 7.74 -4.30 6.04
C GLY A 159 7.10 -3.95 7.38
N PRO A 160 5.86 -4.44 7.61
CA PRO A 160 5.19 -4.22 8.87
C PRO A 160 5.84 -5.01 10.01
N LYS A 161 5.65 -4.50 11.23
CA LYS A 161 6.17 -5.04 12.50
C LYS A 161 4.99 -5.37 13.40
N LEU A 162 5.02 -6.60 13.93
CA LEU A 162 4.12 -7.11 14.96
C LEU A 162 4.90 -7.31 16.25
#